data_AF-A0A169GW44-F1
#
_entry.id   AF-A0A169GW44-F1
#
_cell.length_a   1.000
_cell.length_b   1.000
_cell.length_c   1.000
_cell.angle_alpha   90.00
_cell.angle_beta   90.00
_cell.angle_gamma   90.00
#
_symmetry.space_group_name_H-M   'P 1'
#
loop_
_entity.id
_entity.type
_entity.pdbx_description
1 polymer ?
#
loop_
_entity_poly.entity_id
_entity_poly.type
_entity_poly.pdbx_seq_one_letter_code
_entity_poly.pdbx_strand_id
1 'polypeptide(L)'
;MSIADRLTEAFPEADVSAMDDAFIRAKLNIMELPAPVDLLRVVPLYMLWCVRHPDDPALVSDFTLRALAEYGRCQQPGLEHLNFRYRCSQRQIDAVSAFLAWAAEALPFRDDVQLERARRRWTTSS
;
A
#
# COMPACT_ATOMS: atom_id res chain seq x y z
N MET A 1 -9.60 -11.24 -12.67
CA MET A 1 -8.36 -11.27 -11.88
C MET A 1 -8.67 -10.65 -10.53
N SER A 2 -8.31 -11.30 -9.42
CA SER A 2 -8.53 -10.72 -8.09
C SER A 2 -7.56 -9.57 -7.84
N ILE A 3 -7.86 -8.70 -6.86
CA ILE A 3 -6.93 -7.64 -6.48
C ILE A 3 -5.63 -8.21 -5.88
N ALA A 4 -5.71 -9.35 -5.17
CA ALA A 4 -4.53 -10.05 -4.63
C ALA A 4 -3.60 -10.53 -5.75
N ASP A 5 -4.15 -11.15 -6.80
CA ASP A 5 -3.36 -11.61 -7.95
C ASP A 5 -2.69 -10.41 -8.64
N ARG A 6 -3.44 -9.33 -8.86
CA ARG A 6 -2.92 -8.11 -9.49
C ARG A 6 -1.75 -7.51 -8.72
N LEU A 7 -1.85 -7.46 -7.39
CA LEU A 7 -0.77 -6.97 -6.52
C LEU A 7 0.44 -7.91 -6.56
N THR A 8 0.23 -9.22 -6.46
CA THR A 8 1.30 -10.22 -6.49
C THR A 8 2.07 -10.19 -7.81
N GLU A 9 1.36 -10.08 -8.93
CA GLU A 9 1.99 -10.00 -10.24
C GLU A 9 2.73 -8.67 -10.50
N ALA A 10 2.22 -7.55 -9.95
CA ALA A 10 2.85 -6.24 -10.12
C ALA A 10 4.06 -6.05 -9.19
N PHE A 11 4.07 -6.72 -8.05
CA PHE A 11 5.12 -6.64 -7.04
C PHE A 11 5.71 -8.02 -6.75
N PRO A 12 6.47 -8.62 -7.69
CA PRO A 12 7.08 -9.94 -7.49
C PRO A 12 8.13 -9.96 -6.37
N GLU A 13 8.67 -8.79 -6.00
CA GLU A 13 9.60 -8.60 -4.88
C GLU A 13 8.92 -8.70 -3.51
N ALA A 14 7.60 -8.49 -3.45
CA ALA A 14 6.82 -8.72 -2.27
C ALA A 14 6.65 -10.23 -2.10
N ASP A 15 7.53 -10.84 -1.30
CA ASP A 15 7.44 -12.25 -0.96
C ASP A 15 6.20 -12.51 -0.11
N VAL A 16 5.09 -12.81 -0.79
CA VAL A 16 3.79 -13.11 -0.18
C VAL A 16 3.84 -14.36 0.68
N SER A 17 4.81 -15.26 0.44
CA SER A 17 5.04 -16.44 1.27
C SER A 17 5.76 -16.09 2.58
N ALA A 18 6.48 -14.98 2.61
CA ALA A 18 7.05 -14.36 3.80
C ALA A 18 6.10 -13.35 4.46
N MET A 19 4.82 -13.32 4.09
CA MET A 19 3.82 -12.49 4.76
C MET A 19 3.53 -13.08 6.15
N ASP A 20 4.29 -12.63 7.14
CA ASP A 20 4.08 -12.96 8.54
C ASP A 20 3.01 -12.01 9.12
N ASP A 21 1.78 -12.51 9.29
CA ASP A 21 0.71 -11.77 9.94
C ASP A 21 1.13 -11.24 11.31
N ALA A 22 1.99 -11.97 12.04
CA ALA A 22 2.50 -11.53 13.33
C ALA A 22 3.38 -10.28 13.18
N PHE A 23 4.20 -10.21 12.12
CA PHE A 23 5.00 -9.02 11.81
C PHE A 23 4.11 -7.80 11.55
N ILE A 24 3.11 -7.92 10.67
CA ILE A 24 2.22 -6.79 10.32
C ILE A 24 1.44 -6.33 11.55
N ARG A 25 0.95 -7.25 12.38
CA ARG A 25 0.26 -6.92 13.64
C ARG A 25 1.18 -6.28 14.68
N ALA A 26 2.47 -6.66 14.71
CA ALA A 26 3.45 -6.03 15.60
C ALA A 26 3.91 -4.64 15.08
N LYS A 27 3.76 -4.37 13.79
CA LYS A 27 4.23 -3.15 13.11
C LYS A 27 3.12 -2.56 12.22
N LEU A 28 2.04 -2.10 12.83
CA LEU A 28 0.85 -1.64 12.11
C LEU A 28 1.13 -0.51 11.12
N ASN A 29 2.04 0.41 11.46
CA ASN A 29 2.38 1.56 10.63
C ASN A 29 3.67 1.32 9.83
N ILE A 30 3.53 1.09 8.53
CA ILE A 30 4.65 0.91 7.60
C ILE A 30 5.64 2.09 7.59
N MET A 31 5.16 3.32 7.84
CA MET A 31 6.02 4.51 7.87
C MET A 31 6.87 4.62 9.14
N GLU A 32 6.63 3.78 10.15
CA GLU A 32 7.41 3.73 11.40
C GLU A 32 8.40 2.55 11.43
N LEU A 33 8.55 1.84 10.32
CA LEU A 33 9.52 0.76 10.21
C LEU A 33 10.96 1.32 10.32
N PRO A 34 11.85 0.62 11.06
CA PRO A 34 13.24 1.05 11.21
C PRO A 34 13.98 0.99 9.87
N ALA A 35 14.68 2.06 9.52
CA ALA A 35 15.50 2.12 8.31
C ALA A 35 16.73 1.19 8.39
N PRO A 36 17.22 0.67 7.26
CA PRO A 36 16.69 0.83 5.90
C PRO A 36 15.50 -0.09 5.61
N VAL A 37 14.50 0.41 4.87
CA VAL A 37 13.30 -0.33 4.48
C VAL A 37 13.19 -0.39 2.96
N ASP A 38 13.05 -1.59 2.40
CA ASP A 38 12.76 -1.73 0.98
C ASP A 38 11.25 -1.58 0.71
N LEU A 39 10.85 -0.36 0.32
CA LEU A 39 9.44 -0.02 0.10
C LEU A 39 8.78 -0.84 -1.01
N LEU A 40 9.52 -1.26 -2.04
CA LEU A 40 8.95 -2.10 -3.12
C LEU A 40 8.59 -3.51 -2.65
N ARG A 41 9.27 -4.00 -1.60
CA ARG A 41 8.95 -5.26 -0.94
C ARG A 41 7.87 -5.10 0.12
N VAL A 42 7.96 -4.07 0.97
CA VAL A 42 7.12 -4.00 2.18
C VAL A 42 5.76 -3.37 1.92
N VAL A 43 5.65 -2.30 1.12
CA VAL A 43 4.36 -1.63 0.87
C VAL A 43 3.31 -2.59 0.29
N PRO A 44 3.65 -3.46 -0.68
CA PRO A 44 2.67 -4.40 -1.22
C PRO A 44 2.26 -5.50 -0.24
N LEU A 45 3.11 -5.88 0.72
CA LEU A 45 2.73 -6.83 1.77
C LEU A 45 1.60 -6.27 2.65
N TYR A 46 1.64 -4.98 2.99
CA TYR A 46 0.57 -4.33 3.74
C TYR A 46 -0.71 -4.23 2.92
N MET A 47 -0.61 -3.89 1.62
CA MET A 47 -1.78 -3.89 0.72
C MET A 47 -2.40 -5.28 0.61
N LEU A 48 -1.59 -6.34 0.44
CA LEU A 48 -2.04 -7.72 0.38
C LEU A 48 -2.66 -8.19 1.70
N TRP A 49 -2.10 -7.77 2.83
CA TRP A 49 -2.66 -8.07 4.13
C TRP A 49 -4.07 -7.48 4.29
N CYS A 50 -4.28 -6.21 3.88
CA CYS A 50 -5.60 -5.58 3.88
C CYS A 50 -6.60 -6.36 2.99
N VAL A 51 -6.15 -6.88 1.85
CA VAL A 51 -6.98 -7.71 0.97
C VAL A 51 -7.38 -9.04 1.61
N ARG A 52 -6.48 -9.64 2.40
CA ARG A 52 -6.72 -10.91 3.09
C ARG A 52 -7.56 -10.76 4.36
N HIS A 53 -7.53 -9.57 4.96
CA HIS A 53 -8.18 -9.27 6.23
C HIS A 53 -9.08 -8.02 6.10
N PRO A 54 -10.05 -7.98 5.16
CA PRO A 54 -10.82 -6.78 4.88
C PRO A 54 -11.65 -6.33 6.09
N ASP A 55 -12.16 -7.29 6.88
CA ASP A 55 -13.01 -7.03 8.05
C ASP A 55 -12.22 -6.83 9.35
N ASP A 56 -10.88 -6.85 9.30
CA ASP A 56 -10.07 -6.67 10.51
C ASP A 56 -10.13 -5.19 10.96
N PRO A 57 -10.59 -4.91 12.19
CA PRO A 57 -10.71 -3.54 12.69
C PRO A 57 -9.35 -2.93 13.09
N ALA A 58 -8.24 -3.64 12.91
CA ALA A 58 -6.91 -3.11 13.20
C ALA A 58 -6.58 -1.92 12.30
N LEU A 59 -5.77 -1.01 12.85
CA LEU A 59 -5.33 0.22 12.17
C LEU A 59 -4.41 -0.02 10.95
N VAL A 60 -4.17 -1.27 10.57
CA VAL A 60 -3.30 -1.61 9.42
C VAL A 60 -3.87 -0.99 8.14
N SER A 61 -5.18 -1.10 7.90
CA SER A 61 -5.84 -0.49 6.73
C SER A 61 -5.64 1.03 6.72
N ASP A 62 -5.91 1.69 7.83
CA ASP A 62 -5.77 3.14 7.98
C ASP A 62 -4.33 3.62 7.77
N PHE A 63 -3.36 2.96 8.41
CA PHE A 63 -1.95 3.30 8.24
C PHE A 63 -1.46 3.02 6.82
N THR A 64 -1.95 1.96 6.17
CA THR A 64 -1.63 1.66 4.78
C THR A 64 -2.17 2.75 3.86
N LEU A 65 -3.43 3.15 4.02
CA LEU A 65 -4.04 4.22 3.22
C LEU A 65 -3.33 5.57 3.44
N ARG A 66 -2.98 5.89 4.69
CA ARG A 66 -2.19 7.08 5.03
C ARG A 66 -0.81 7.05 4.38
N ALA A 67 -0.11 5.92 4.43
CA ALA A 67 1.19 5.76 3.80
C ALA A 67 1.10 5.95 2.28
N LEU A 68 0.12 5.31 1.63
CA LEU A 68 -0.13 5.50 0.19
C LEU A 68 -0.45 6.96 -0.15
N ALA A 69 -1.22 7.66 0.68
CA ALA A 69 -1.46 9.08 0.50
C ALA A 69 -0.15 9.88 0.55
N GLU A 70 0.73 9.62 1.53
CA GLU A 70 2.02 10.32 1.64
C GLU A 70 2.98 10.00 0.50
N TYR A 71 3.11 8.72 0.11
CA TYR A 71 3.92 8.31 -1.04
C TYR A 71 3.43 8.95 -2.35
N GLY A 72 2.12 9.03 -2.54
CA GLY A 72 1.52 9.70 -3.70
C GLY A 72 1.76 11.22 -3.72
N ARG A 73 2.00 11.83 -2.55
CA ARG A 73 2.24 13.27 -2.41
C ARG A 73 3.69 13.66 -2.64
N CYS A 74 4.61 12.73 -2.42
CA CYS A 74 6.04 13.00 -2.48
C CYS A 74 6.40 13.63 -3.84
N GLN A 75 7.06 14.78 -3.80
CA GLN A 75 7.56 15.50 -4.97
C GLN A 75 9.07 15.33 -5.18
N GLN A 76 9.75 14.61 -4.27
CA GLN A 76 11.20 14.52 -4.22
C GLN A 76 11.66 13.05 -4.32
N PRO A 77 12.21 12.61 -5.47
CA PRO A 77 12.63 11.23 -5.65
C PRO A 77 13.80 10.81 -4.75
N GLY A 78 14.59 11.77 -4.25
CA GLY A 78 15.73 11.53 -3.35
C GLY A 78 15.36 11.22 -1.90
N LEU A 79 14.09 11.35 -1.49
CA LEU A 79 13.66 11.01 -0.14
C LEU A 79 13.34 9.51 -0.04
N GLU A 80 14.35 8.70 0.27
CA GLU A 80 14.26 7.22 0.24
C GLU A 80 13.08 6.62 1.03
N HIS A 81 12.69 7.24 2.15
CA HIS A 81 11.57 6.78 2.98
C HIS A 81 10.18 7.17 2.45
N LEU A 82 10.09 8.01 1.40
CA LEU A 82 8.83 8.47 0.79
C LEU A 82 8.77 8.26 -0.73
N ASN A 83 9.86 7.84 -1.37
CA ASN A 83 9.96 7.79 -2.82
C ASN A 83 9.33 6.54 -3.46
N PHE A 84 8.49 5.79 -2.73
CA PHE A 84 7.85 4.57 -3.22
C PHE A 84 7.20 4.75 -4.60
N ARG A 85 6.38 5.80 -4.80
CA ARG A 85 5.74 6.09 -6.09
C ARG A 85 6.74 6.32 -7.22
N TYR A 86 7.89 6.94 -6.94
CA TYR A 86 8.95 7.16 -7.94
C TYR A 86 9.72 5.89 -8.30
N ARG A 87 9.76 4.92 -7.38
CA ARG A 87 10.37 3.60 -7.63
C ARG A 87 9.41 2.66 -8.38
N CYS A 88 8.12 2.94 -8.38
CA CYS A 88 7.12 2.13 -9.08
C CYS A 88 7.19 2.32 -10.61
N SER A 89 7.13 1.21 -11.33
CA SER A 89 6.75 1.18 -12.75
C SER A 89 5.28 1.57 -12.95
N GLN A 90 4.88 1.85 -14.19
CA GLN A 90 3.48 2.13 -14.50
C GLN A 90 2.55 0.96 -14.09
N ARG A 91 2.98 -0.29 -14.32
CA ARG A 91 2.23 -1.48 -13.90
C ARG A 91 1.97 -1.50 -12.39
N GLN A 92 2.97 -1.12 -11.59
CA GLN A 92 2.87 -1.04 -10.14
C GLN A 92 1.96 0.11 -9.69
N ILE A 93 2.04 1.27 -10.35
CA ILE A 93 1.13 2.40 -10.12
C ILE A 93 -0.32 1.98 -10.40
N ASP A 94 -0.57 1.30 -11.51
CA ASP A 94 -1.91 0.81 -11.87
C ASP A 94 -2.44 -0.22 -10.86
N ALA A 95 -1.56 -1.05 -10.29
CA ALA A 95 -1.92 -2.00 -9.25
C ALA A 95 -2.28 -1.29 -7.92
N VAL A 96 -1.52 -0.27 -7.51
CA VAL A 96 -1.86 0.56 -6.34
C VAL A 96 -3.19 1.28 -6.55
N SER A 97 -3.41 1.87 -7.72
CA SER A 97 -4.68 2.52 -8.07
C SER A 97 -5.86 1.55 -8.03
N ALA A 98 -5.68 0.32 -8.51
CA ALA A 98 -6.70 -0.71 -8.42
C ALA A 98 -6.97 -1.15 -6.97
N PHE A 99 -5.92 -1.23 -6.13
CA PHE A 99 -6.08 -1.51 -4.71
C PHE A 99 -6.88 -0.42 -4.01
N LEU A 100 -6.61 0.86 -4.31
CA LEU A 100 -7.36 1.98 -3.74
C LEU A 100 -8.82 2.00 -4.20
N ALA A 101 -9.11 1.58 -5.44
CA ALA A 101 -10.49 1.41 -5.90
C ALA A 101 -11.19 0.28 -5.15
N TRP A 102 -10.54 -0.88 -5.01
CA TRP A 102 -11.05 -2.01 -4.23
C TRP A 102 -11.28 -1.64 -2.76
N ALA A 103 -10.36 -0.91 -2.14
CA ALA A 103 -10.45 -0.48 -0.74
C ALA A 103 -11.68 0.39 -0.46
N ALA A 104 -12.13 1.18 -1.45
CA ALA A 104 -13.33 1.99 -1.34
C ALA A 104 -14.62 1.16 -1.21
N GLU A 105 -14.60 -0.07 -1.74
CA GLU A 105 -15.77 -0.95 -1.77
C GLU A 105 -15.71 -2.02 -0.68
N ALA A 106 -14.51 -2.54 -0.40
CA ALA A 106 -14.32 -3.75 0.39
C ALA A 106 -13.74 -3.56 1.80
N LEU A 107 -13.20 -2.38 2.14
CA LEU A 107 -12.75 -2.11 3.52
C LEU A 107 -13.84 -1.39 4.32
N PRO A 108 -14.53 -2.07 5.27
CA PRO A 108 -15.52 -1.45 6.15
C PRO A 108 -14.89 -0.47 7.15
N PHE A 109 -13.69 -0.77 7.66
CA PHE A 109 -12.96 0.06 8.61
C PHE A 109 -11.80 0.77 7.89
N ARG A 110 -12.10 1.95 7.33
CA ARG A 110 -11.14 2.75 6.58
C ARG A 110 -11.25 4.24 6.89
N ASP A 111 -10.12 4.92 6.84
CA ASP A 111 -10.04 6.38 6.78
C ASP A 111 -10.40 6.88 5.37
N ASP A 112 -11.65 7.29 5.18
CA ASP A 112 -12.15 7.84 3.90
C ASP A 112 -11.40 9.10 3.44
N VAL A 113 -10.87 9.90 4.37
CA VAL A 113 -10.11 11.12 4.04
C VAL A 113 -8.77 10.72 3.42
N GLN A 114 -8.08 9.75 4.01
CA GLN A 114 -6.80 9.26 3.46
C GLN A 114 -7.00 8.47 2.17
N LEU A 115 -8.06 7.67 2.08
CA LEU A 115 -8.42 6.97 0.86
C LEU A 115 -8.64 7.94 -0.31
N GLU A 116 -9.45 8.99 -0.11
CA GLU A 116 -9.71 9.98 -1.16
C GLU A 116 -8.44 10.74 -1.57
N ARG A 117 -7.60 11.11 -0.58
CA ARG A 117 -6.30 11.74 -0.86
C ARG A 117 -5.37 10.83 -1.64
N ALA A 118 -5.29 9.56 -1.28
CA ALA A 118 -4.50 8.57 -1.99
C ALA A 118 -5.03 8.41 -3.42
N ARG A 119 -6.32 8.16 -3.61
CA ARG A 119 -6.92 8.01 -4.96
C ARG A 119 -6.56 9.17 -5.87
N ARG A 120 -6.79 10.41 -5.44
CA ARG A 120 -6.45 11.61 -6.24
C ARG A 120 -5.00 11.66 -6.69
N ARG A 121 -4.05 11.23 -5.84
CA ARG A 121 -2.61 11.28 -6.09
C ARG A 121 -2.09 10.14 -6.97
N TRP A 122 -2.79 9.01 -6.97
CA TRP A 122 -2.39 7.81 -7.72
C TRP A 122 -3.11 7.67 -9.06
N THR A 123 -4.28 8.31 -9.24
CA THR A 123 -5.06 8.26 -10.49
C THR A 123 -4.80 9.43 -11.46
N THR A 124 -4.01 10.44 -11.10
CA THR A 124 -3.73 11.62 -11.96
C THR A 124 -2.59 11.42 -12.98
N SER A 125 -2.32 10.19 -13.38
CA SER A 125 -1.30 9.90 -14.41
C SER A 125 -1.96 9.26 -15.62
N SER A 126 -2.60 10.11 -16.41
CA SER A 126 -2.97 9.88 -17.81
C SER A 126 -2.25 10.90 -18.68
#